data_AF-A0A2V7PX91-F1
#
_entry.id   AF-A0A2V7PX91-F1
#
_cell.length_a   1.000
_cell.length_b   1.000
_cell.length_c   1.000
_cell.angle_alpha   90.00
_cell.angle_beta   90.00
_cell.angle_gamma   90.00
#
_symmetry.space_group_name_H-M   'P 1'
#
loop_
_entity.id
_entity.type
_entity.pdbx_description
1 polymer ?
#
loop_
_entity_poly.entity_id
_entity_poly.type
_entity_poly.pdbx_seq_one_letter_code
_entity_poly.pdbx_strand_id
1 'polypeptide(L)'
;MKTKYTTEALAALRAETGERGAGSGPFPERTAPRSPLSAPVCPTHGPRPESDAAFCSECGRRLATAPGYCARCGTGLEHDAHYCHSCGARVAA
;
A
#
# COMPACT_ATOMS: atom_id res chain seq x y z
N MET A 1 -15.03 41.33 18.20
CA MET A 1 -15.56 40.17 18.96
C MET A 1 -15.24 38.84 18.27
N LYS A 2 -15.67 38.59 17.01
CA LYS A 2 -15.46 37.29 16.31
C LYS A 2 -14.00 36.85 16.14
N THR A 3 -13.08 37.79 15.90
CA THR A 3 -11.65 37.49 15.68
C THR A 3 -10.95 36.91 16.90
N LYS A 4 -11.33 37.34 18.11
CA LYS A 4 -10.75 36.81 19.36
C LYS A 4 -11.14 35.36 19.59
N TYR A 5 -12.41 35.04 19.31
CA TYR A 5 -12.92 33.68 19.42
C TYR A 5 -12.27 32.72 18.43
N THR A 6 -12.03 33.16 17.19
CA THR A 6 -11.32 32.34 16.19
C THR A 6 -9.88 32.07 16.56
N THR A 7 -9.18 33.04 17.18
CA THR A 7 -7.78 32.85 17.60
C THR A 7 -7.66 31.91 18.80
N GLU A 8 -8.58 32.01 19.77
CA GLU A 8 -8.61 31.10 20.92
C GLU A 8 -8.95 29.67 20.50
N ALA A 9 -9.95 29.49 19.62
CA ALA A 9 -10.30 28.17 19.11
C ALA A 9 -9.14 27.51 18.35
N LEU A 10 -8.42 28.27 17.51
CA LEU A 10 -7.24 27.76 16.81
C LEU A 10 -6.06 27.43 17.75
N ALA A 11 -5.91 28.15 18.86
CA ALA A 11 -4.89 27.86 19.86
C ALA A 11 -5.19 26.56 20.62
N ALA A 12 -6.45 26.35 21.01
CA ALA A 12 -6.89 25.13 21.68
C ALA A 12 -6.64 23.89 20.81
N LEU A 13 -7.02 23.93 19.52
CA LEU A 13 -6.83 22.80 18.60
C LEU A 13 -5.36 22.43 18.37
N ARG A 14 -4.45 23.42 18.38
CA ARG A 14 -2.99 23.16 18.27
C ARG A 14 -2.43 22.56 19.55
N ALA A 15 -2.92 22.98 20.72
CA ALA A 15 -2.52 22.39 22.00
C ALA A 15 -2.97 20.92 22.11
N GLU A 16 -4.17 20.59 21.64
CA GLU A 16 -4.69 19.21 21.63
C GLU A 16 -3.97 18.30 20.61
N THR A 17 -3.38 18.87 19.56
CA THR A 17 -2.58 18.13 18.57
C THR A 17 -1.17 17.78 19.11
N GLY A 18 -0.71 18.43 20.19
CA GLY A 18 0.61 18.23 20.79
C GLY A 18 0.77 16.90 21.55
N GLU A 19 -0.32 16.22 21.91
CA GLU A 19 -0.31 15.02 22.75
C GLU A 19 -0.72 13.75 21.99
N ARG A 20 -0.49 13.71 20.67
CA ARG A 20 -0.44 12.45 19.91
C ARG A 20 0.81 12.38 19.05
N GLY A 21 1.96 12.38 19.74
CA GLY A 21 3.25 12.22 19.08
C GLY A 21 4.45 12.27 20.01
N ALA A 22 4.51 11.41 21.04
CA ALA A 22 5.74 11.20 21.80
C ALA A 22 5.85 9.77 22.32
N GLY A 23 5.97 8.82 21.40
CA GLY A 23 6.49 7.48 21.67
C GLY A 23 8.00 7.42 21.43
N SER A 24 8.78 8.36 21.96
CA SER A 24 10.26 8.33 21.92
C SER A 24 10.81 7.74 23.21
N GLY A 25 10.38 6.53 23.56
CA GLY A 25 11.14 5.68 24.49
C GLY A 25 12.22 4.93 23.72
N PRO A 26 13.35 4.55 24.33
CA PRO A 26 14.23 3.53 23.77
C PRO A 26 13.51 2.19 23.86
N PHE A 27 12.47 2.00 23.06
CA PHE A 27 12.01 0.66 22.76
C PHE A 27 13.20 -0.02 22.09
N PRO A 28 13.65 -1.20 22.55
CA PRO A 28 14.49 -2.02 21.70
C PRO A 28 13.67 -2.19 20.43
N GLU A 29 14.12 -1.51 19.38
CA GLU A 29 13.62 -1.66 18.03
C GLU A 29 13.69 -3.17 17.82
N ARG A 30 12.52 -3.81 17.85
CA ARG A 30 12.43 -5.23 17.58
C ARG A 30 12.75 -5.34 16.11
N THR A 31 14.04 -5.39 15.79
CA THR A 31 14.64 -5.87 14.55
C THR A 31 14.39 -7.37 14.44
N ALA A 32 13.24 -7.86 14.92
CA ALA A 32 12.73 -9.13 14.50
C ALA A 32 12.69 -9.02 12.97
N PRO A 33 13.44 -9.86 12.24
CA PRO A 33 13.25 -9.93 10.82
C PRO A 33 11.77 -10.26 10.65
N ARG A 34 10.99 -9.30 10.15
CA ARG A 34 9.65 -9.59 9.69
C ARG A 34 9.87 -10.73 8.73
N SER A 35 9.40 -11.92 9.09
CA SER A 35 9.44 -13.09 8.21
C SER A 35 9.12 -12.58 6.80
N PRO A 36 9.86 -12.99 5.76
CA PRO A 36 9.62 -12.53 4.41
C PRO A 36 8.31 -13.15 3.92
N LEU A 37 7.18 -12.71 4.50
CA LEU A 37 5.89 -12.78 3.85
C LEU A 37 6.14 -12.06 2.53
N SER A 38 6.11 -12.82 1.44
CA SER A 38 6.40 -12.31 0.11
C SER A 38 5.49 -11.11 -0.14
N ALA A 39 6.06 -9.91 0.05
CA ALA A 39 5.36 -8.67 -0.15
C ALA A 39 4.99 -8.60 -1.63
N PRO A 40 3.74 -8.26 -1.97
CA PRO A 40 3.36 -8.15 -3.36
C PRO A 40 4.19 -7.05 -4.03
N VAL A 41 4.82 -7.36 -5.16
CA VAL A 41 5.75 -6.46 -5.86
C VAL A 41 5.11 -5.91 -7.12
N CYS A 42 5.06 -4.58 -7.23
CA CYS A 42 4.74 -3.92 -8.48
C CYS A 42 5.99 -3.92 -9.37
N PRO A 43 5.91 -4.39 -10.63
CA PRO A 43 7.06 -4.35 -11.54
C PRO A 43 7.50 -2.92 -11.91
N THR A 44 6.67 -1.91 -11.64
CA THR A 44 6.98 -0.50 -11.94
C THR A 44 7.47 0.25 -10.70
N HIS A 45 6.86 0.04 -9.53
CA HIS A 45 7.10 0.84 -8.32
C HIS A 45 7.81 0.06 -7.19
N GLY A 46 8.00 -1.26 -7.36
CA GLY A 46 8.66 -2.11 -6.37
C GLY A 46 7.72 -2.70 -5.30
N PRO A 47 8.29 -3.17 -4.18
CA PRO A 47 7.55 -3.92 -3.14
C PRO A 47 6.53 -3.04 -2.43
N ARG A 48 5.34 -3.59 -2.16
CA ARG A 48 4.33 -2.94 -1.34
C ARG A 48 4.51 -3.31 0.14
N PRO A 49 4.39 -2.34 1.06
CA PRO A 49 4.47 -2.62 2.49
C PRO A 49 3.25 -3.43 3.00
N GLU A 50 2.16 -3.42 2.23
CA GLU A 50 0.92 -4.15 2.49
C GLU A 50 1.03 -5.58 1.94
N SER A 51 1.07 -6.59 2.81
CA SER A 51 1.19 -8.01 2.43
C SER A 51 -0.01 -8.55 1.66
N ASP A 52 -1.18 -7.98 1.90
CA ASP A 52 -2.49 -8.35 1.37
C ASP A 52 -2.97 -7.41 0.24
N ALA A 53 -2.10 -6.51 -0.23
CA ALA A 53 -2.44 -5.63 -1.34
C ALA A 53 -2.69 -6.41 -2.63
N ALA A 54 -3.96 -6.39 -3.07
CA ALA A 54 -4.35 -6.88 -4.38
C ALA A 54 -3.97 -5.92 -5.51
N PHE A 55 -3.79 -4.63 -5.22
CA PHE A 55 -3.47 -3.59 -6.21
C PHE A 55 -2.34 -2.69 -5.73
N CYS A 56 -1.58 -2.15 -6.68
CA CYS A 56 -0.58 -1.13 -6.43
C CYS A 56 -1.28 0.20 -6.14
N SER A 57 -1.08 0.76 -4.94
CA SER A 57 -1.64 2.05 -4.53
C SER A 57 -1.09 3.26 -5.31
N GLU A 58 -0.07 3.08 -6.16
CA GLU A 58 0.53 4.16 -6.96
C GLU A 58 0.09 4.16 -8.43
N CYS A 59 -0.11 2.99 -9.03
CA CYS A 59 -0.56 2.89 -10.43
C CYS A 59 -1.87 2.13 -10.64
N GLY A 60 -2.51 1.66 -9.57
CA GLY A 60 -3.76 0.90 -9.62
C GLY A 60 -3.65 -0.51 -10.22
N ARG A 61 -2.46 -0.94 -10.63
CA ARG A 61 -2.25 -2.24 -11.28
C ARG A 61 -2.36 -3.39 -10.26
N ARG A 62 -3.03 -4.48 -10.62
CA ARG A 62 -3.18 -5.65 -9.76
C ARG A 62 -1.84 -6.38 -9.56
N LEU A 63 -1.54 -6.71 -8.31
CA LEU A 63 -0.36 -7.46 -7.87
C LEU A 63 -0.76 -8.93 -7.85
N ALA A 64 -0.26 -9.72 -8.79
CA ALA A 64 -0.83 -11.02 -9.13
C ALA A 64 -0.68 -12.06 -8.02
N THR A 65 -1.79 -12.47 -7.39
CA THR A 65 -1.82 -13.56 -6.39
C THR A 65 -2.93 -14.59 -6.66
N ALA A 66 -3.91 -14.28 -7.53
CA ALA A 66 -5.05 -15.16 -7.79
C ALA A 66 -4.92 -15.89 -9.15
N PRO A 67 -5.38 -17.15 -9.25
CA PRO A 67 -5.45 -17.87 -10.51
C PRO A 67 -6.40 -17.15 -11.49
N GLY A 68 -6.11 -17.21 -12.79
CA GLY A 68 -6.89 -16.50 -13.82
C GLY A 68 -6.49 -15.04 -14.04
N TYR A 69 -5.35 -14.57 -13.51
CA TYR A 69 -4.82 -13.23 -13.77
C TYR A 69 -3.39 -13.28 -14.30
N CYS A 70 -3.03 -12.33 -15.14
CA CYS A 70 -1.68 -12.24 -15.69
C CYS A 70 -0.66 -11.85 -14.62
N ALA A 71 0.38 -12.68 -14.43
CA ALA A 71 1.48 -12.39 -13.50
C ALA A 71 2.24 -11.09 -13.81
N ARG A 72 2.27 -10.68 -15.09
CA ARG A 72 2.98 -9.47 -15.52
C ARG A 72 2.13 -8.20 -15.34
N CYS A 73 0.82 -8.28 -15.61
CA CYS A 73 -0.03 -7.10 -15.66
C CYS A 73 -1.26 -7.06 -14.77
N GLY A 74 -1.63 -8.19 -14.18
CA GLY A 74 -2.80 -8.31 -13.34
C GLY A 74 -4.13 -8.24 -14.08
N THR A 75 -4.13 -8.21 -15.42
CA THR A 75 -5.37 -8.31 -16.22
C THR A 75 -5.96 -9.71 -16.10
N GLY A 76 -7.29 -9.80 -16.02
CA GLY A 76 -8.00 -11.08 -16.06
C GLY A 76 -7.70 -11.84 -17.34
N LEU A 77 -7.44 -13.13 -17.23
CA LEU A 77 -7.23 -14.05 -18.33
C LEU A 77 -8.45 -14.94 -18.46
N GLU A 78 -8.78 -15.29 -19.70
CA GLU A 78 -9.73 -16.37 -19.97
C GLU A 78 -9.11 -17.70 -19.53
N HIS A 79 -9.94 -18.69 -19.20
CA HIS A 79 -9.52 -19.99 -18.66
C HIS A 79 -8.55 -20.77 -19.57
N ASP A 80 -8.49 -20.45 -20.86
CA ASP A 80 -7.62 -21.09 -21.87
C ASP A 80 -6.68 -20.11 -22.59
N ALA A 81 -6.47 -18.91 -22.04
CA ALA A 81 -5.60 -17.93 -22.67
C ALA A 81 -4.12 -18.36 -22.58
N HIS A 82 -3.43 -18.48 -23.72
CA HIS A 82 -1.97 -18.68 -23.76
C HIS A 82 -1.17 -17.37 -23.68
N TYR A 83 -1.83 -16.25 -23.99
CA TYR A 83 -1.25 -14.91 -23.97
C TYR A 83 -2.22 -13.93 -23.31
N CYS A 84 -1.66 -12.96 -22.58
CA CYS A 84 -2.46 -11.87 -22.04
C CYS A 84 -2.84 -10.88 -23.13
N HIS A 85 -4.14 -10.67 -23.34
CA HIS A 85 -4.69 -9.73 -24.32
C HIS A 85 -4.34 -8.25 -24.04
N SER A 86 -3.95 -7.90 -22.80
CA SER A 86 -3.63 -6.52 -22.43
C SER A 86 -2.14 -6.19 -22.51
N CYS A 87 -1.25 -7.14 -22.16
CA CYS A 87 0.20 -6.88 -22.13
C CYS A 87 1.04 -7.77 -23.04
N GLY A 88 0.44 -8.74 -23.73
CA GLY A 88 1.12 -9.67 -24.63
C GLY A 88 2.03 -10.69 -23.94
N ALA A 89 2.09 -10.72 -22.60
CA ALA A 89 2.89 -11.72 -21.89
C ALA A 89 2.32 -13.12 -22.11
N ARG A 90 3.21 -14.08 -22.33
CA ARG A 90 2.84 -15.50 -22.29
C ARG A 90 2.42 -15.86 -20.88
N VAL A 91 1.31 -16.57 -20.76
CA VAL A 91 0.78 -17.05 -19.49
C VAL A 91 0.82 -18.57 -19.52
N ALA A 92 1.30 -19.18 -18.44
CA ALA A 92 1.25 -20.63 -18.31
C ALA A 92 -0.20 -20.97 -17.97
N ALA A 93 -0.89 -21.62 -18.92
CA ALA A 93 -2.17 -22.29 -18.66
C ALA A 93 -1.95 -23.44 -17.68
#